data_AF-A0AAE1LSS5-F1
#
_entry.id   AF-A0AAE1LSS5-F1
#
_cell.length_a   1.000
_cell.length_b   1.000
_cell.length_c   1.000
_cell.angle_alpha   90.00
_cell.angle_beta   90.00
_cell.angle_gamma   90.00
#
_symmetry.space_group_name_H-M   'P 1'
#
loop_
_entity.id
_entity.type
_entity.pdbx_description
1 polymer ?
#
loop_
_entity_poly.entity_id
_entity_poly.type
_entity_poly.pdbx_seq_one_letter_code
_entity_poly.pdbx_strand_id
1 'polypeptide(L)'
;LYLISESARKLQSAFEGVNLPVVKPKGRPKGSRKTVSYKLKSDNPSKKEKPRGAMSTPFEIAMKGRQMRGSQIKDSDVTENSDGSWTVTSQSDKNVVYTVTTETCTCPDWTQNSPVCKHMFKVRSVVSEAIAFRLPNCLNC
;
A
#
# COMPACT_ATOMS: atom_id res chain seq x y z
N LEU A 1 21.31 -27.48 24.41
CA LEU A 1 20.60 -27.09 25.64
C LEU A 1 20.11 -25.66 25.48
N TYR A 2 18.87 -25.48 25.04
CA TYR A 2 18.28 -24.16 24.77
C TYR A 2 17.77 -23.55 26.08
N LEU A 3 18.36 -22.44 26.51
CA LEU A 3 17.86 -21.60 27.59
C LEU A 3 16.75 -20.69 27.03
N ILE A 4 15.51 -21.16 27.11
CA ILE A 4 14.33 -20.34 26.84
C ILE A 4 14.04 -19.52 28.10
N SER A 5 14.11 -18.20 27.98
CA SER A 5 13.89 -17.24 29.06
C SER A 5 12.45 -17.27 29.59
N GLU A 6 12.31 -17.25 30.91
CA GLU A 6 11.03 -17.35 31.63
C GLU A 6 10.07 -16.16 31.41
N SER A 7 10.53 -15.10 30.73
CA SER A 7 9.73 -13.91 30.43
C SER A 7 8.63 -14.13 29.39
N ALA A 8 8.68 -15.21 28.60
CA ALA A 8 7.69 -15.49 27.55
C ALA A 8 6.33 -16.00 28.06
N ARG A 9 6.22 -16.50 29.31
CA ARG A 9 4.98 -17.13 29.80
C ARG A 9 3.96 -16.15 30.39
N LYS A 10 4.32 -14.90 30.64
CA LYS A 10 3.42 -13.94 31.34
C LYS A 10 2.44 -13.19 30.45
N LEU A 11 2.52 -13.31 29.12
CA LEU A 11 1.64 -12.59 28.18
C LEU A 11 0.42 -13.38 27.69
N GLN A 12 0.34 -14.70 27.93
CA GLN A 12 -0.81 -15.50 27.48
C GLN A 12 -2.05 -15.40 28.40
N SER A 13 -1.91 -14.88 29.62
CA SER A 13 -2.99 -14.85 30.62
C SER A 13 -4.00 -13.69 30.45
N ALA A 14 -3.84 -12.80 29.47
CA ALA A 14 -4.66 -11.59 29.35
C ALA A 14 -5.69 -11.61 28.21
N PHE A 15 -5.81 -12.71 27.46
CA PHE A 15 -6.66 -12.77 26.26
C PHE A 15 -8.00 -13.51 26.44
N GLU A 16 -8.26 -14.07 27.61
CA GLU A 16 -9.52 -14.76 27.92
C GLU A 16 -10.51 -13.79 28.58
N GLY A 17 -11.38 -13.16 27.78
CA GLY A 17 -12.50 -12.41 28.37
C GLY A 17 -13.26 -11.41 27.51
N VAL A 18 -12.84 -11.12 26.27
CA VAL A 18 -13.56 -10.13 25.46
C VAL A 18 -14.76 -10.78 24.77
N ASN A 19 -15.91 -10.73 25.43
CA ASN A 19 -17.21 -11.10 24.87
C ASN A 19 -17.66 -9.99 23.90
N LEU A 20 -17.28 -10.11 22.62
CA LEU A 20 -17.71 -9.17 21.57
C LEU A 20 -19.20 -9.37 21.28
N PRO A 21 -20.04 -8.32 21.33
CA PRO A 21 -21.44 -8.44 20.99
C PRO A 21 -21.61 -8.82 19.51
N VAL A 22 -22.33 -9.91 19.26
CA VAL A 22 -22.69 -10.36 17.91
C VAL A 22 -23.72 -9.37 17.34
N VAL A 23 -23.24 -8.39 16.57
CA VAL A 23 -24.10 -7.46 15.84
C VAL A 23 -24.72 -8.21 14.65
N LYS A 24 -26.01 -8.53 14.76
CA LYS A 24 -26.78 -9.07 13.63
C LYS A 24 -26.88 -8.00 12.54
N PRO A 25 -26.51 -8.28 11.28
CA PRO A 25 -26.61 -7.31 10.20
C PRO A 25 -28.09 -6.95 9.97
N LYS A 26 -28.43 -5.65 10.12
CA LYS A 26 -29.76 -5.12 9.78
C LYS A 26 -30.04 -5.41 8.30
N GLY A 27 -31.12 -6.13 8.05
CA GLY A 27 -31.57 -6.50 6.72
C GLY A 27 -31.74 -5.29 5.80
N ARG A 28 -31.29 -5.44 4.55
CA ARG A 28 -31.42 -4.43 3.50
C ARG A 28 -32.90 -4.28 3.11
N PRO A 29 -33.48 -3.07 3.13
CA PRO A 29 -34.85 -2.86 2.67
C PRO A 29 -34.96 -3.23 1.18
N LYS A 30 -35.85 -4.17 0.87
CA LYS A 30 -36.24 -4.51 -0.51
C LYS A 30 -37.04 -3.34 -1.09
N GLY A 31 -36.34 -2.34 -1.61
CA GLY A 31 -36.94 -1.31 -2.45
C GLY A 31 -37.48 -1.96 -3.72
N SER A 32 -38.79 -1.88 -3.91
CA SER A 32 -39.51 -2.25 -5.12
C SER A 32 -38.94 -1.49 -6.32
N ARG A 33 -38.14 -2.16 -7.15
CA ARG A 33 -37.69 -1.62 -8.44
C ARG A 33 -38.90 -1.51 -9.36
N LYS A 34 -39.44 -0.30 -9.51
CA LYS A 34 -40.20 0.04 -10.71
C LYS A 34 -39.20 0.13 -11.86
N THR A 35 -39.12 -0.92 -12.66
CA THR A 35 -38.38 -0.91 -13.93
C THR A 35 -39.08 0.01 -14.90
N VAL A 36 -38.56 1.22 -15.07
CA VAL A 36 -38.92 2.11 -16.19
C VAL A 36 -38.24 1.52 -17.42
N SER A 37 -39.01 0.86 -18.29
CA SER A 37 -38.55 0.38 -19.58
C SER A 37 -38.45 1.55 -20.56
N TYR A 38 -37.27 2.16 -20.66
CA TYR A 38 -36.98 3.10 -21.73
C TYR A 38 -36.75 2.33 -23.03
N LYS A 39 -37.57 2.61 -24.05
CA LYS A 39 -37.33 2.16 -25.43
C LYS A 39 -36.08 2.86 -25.96
N LEU A 40 -34.97 2.14 -26.04
CA LEU A 40 -33.78 2.56 -26.78
C LEU A 40 -34.14 2.60 -28.27
N LYS A 41 -34.26 3.82 -28.82
CA LYS A 41 -34.28 4.04 -30.28
C LYS A 41 -32.87 3.74 -30.81
N SER A 42 -32.74 2.68 -31.58
CA SER A 42 -31.51 2.14 -32.13
C SER A 42 -31.30 2.65 -33.56
N ASP A 43 -30.96 3.91 -33.73
CA ASP A 43 -30.50 4.44 -35.02
C ASP A 43 -29.39 5.45 -34.79
N ASN A 44 -28.16 4.95 -34.63
CA ASN A 44 -26.97 5.79 -34.75
C ASN A 44 -25.83 4.95 -35.35
N PRO A 45 -25.46 5.18 -36.62
CA PRO A 45 -24.43 4.41 -37.28
C PRO A 45 -23.05 4.82 -36.77
N SER A 46 -22.16 3.83 -36.61
CA SER A 46 -20.70 4.00 -36.43
C SER A 46 -20.21 4.66 -35.13
N LYS A 47 -20.56 4.10 -33.96
CA LYS A 47 -19.63 4.17 -32.82
C LYS A 47 -18.51 3.16 -33.06
N LYS A 48 -17.33 3.65 -33.47
CA LYS A 48 -16.08 2.88 -33.37
C LYS A 48 -15.99 2.38 -31.93
N GLU A 49 -16.19 1.09 -31.72
CA GLU A 49 -15.96 0.48 -30.42
C GLU A 49 -14.51 0.76 -30.06
N LYS A 50 -14.29 1.67 -29.11
CA LYS A 50 -12.95 1.84 -28.55
C LYS A 50 -12.54 0.44 -28.08
N PRO A 51 -11.37 -0.06 -28.47
CA PRO A 51 -10.91 -1.36 -27.99
C PRO A 51 -11.07 -1.33 -26.48
N ARG A 52 -11.81 -2.30 -25.93
CA ARG A 52 -11.97 -2.44 -24.48
C ARG A 52 -10.55 -2.65 -23.97
N GLY A 53 -9.92 -1.58 -23.52
CA GLY A 53 -8.53 -1.60 -23.09
C GLY A 53 -8.37 -2.73 -22.08
N ALA A 54 -7.25 -3.45 -22.15
CA ALA A 54 -6.97 -4.53 -21.23
C ALA A 54 -7.24 -4.03 -19.81
N MET A 55 -8.24 -4.64 -19.14
CA MET A 55 -8.54 -4.28 -17.76
C MET A 55 -7.32 -4.67 -16.93
N SER A 56 -6.71 -3.68 -16.28
CA SER A 56 -5.60 -3.92 -15.36
C SER A 56 -6.03 -4.94 -14.31
N THR A 57 -5.09 -5.82 -13.93
CA THR A 57 -5.38 -6.83 -12.92
C THR A 57 -5.61 -6.15 -11.56
N PRO A 58 -6.42 -6.72 -10.65
CA PRO A 58 -6.56 -6.18 -9.30
C PRO A 58 -5.22 -5.96 -8.58
N PHE A 59 -4.24 -6.82 -8.85
CA PHE A 59 -2.87 -6.71 -8.34
C PHE A 59 -2.17 -5.45 -8.88
N GLU A 60 -2.24 -5.19 -10.18
CA GLU A 60 -1.64 -4.02 -10.81
C GLU A 60 -2.28 -2.72 -10.29
N ILE A 61 -3.60 -2.70 -10.13
CA ILE A 61 -4.33 -1.57 -9.54
C ILE A 61 -3.84 -1.31 -8.11
N ALA A 62 -3.71 -2.36 -7.30
CA ALA A 62 -3.23 -2.25 -5.92
C ALA A 62 -1.78 -1.73 -5.86
N MET A 63 -0.89 -2.23 -6.72
CA MET A 63 0.51 -1.80 -6.81
C MET A 63 0.63 -0.35 -7.25
N LYS A 64 -0.12 0.06 -8.28
CA LYS A 64 -0.18 1.45 -8.74
C LYS A 64 -0.67 2.39 -7.63
N GLY A 65 -1.68 1.97 -6.87
CA GLY A 65 -2.17 2.72 -5.71
C GLY A 65 -1.11 2.92 -4.62
N ARG A 66 -0.28 1.90 -4.36
CA ARG A 66 0.82 2.01 -3.39
C ARG A 66 1.96 2.89 -3.89
N GLN A 67 2.30 2.77 -5.17
CA GLN A 67 3.31 3.61 -5.81
C GLN A 67 2.91 5.09 -5.72
N MET A 68 1.67 5.43 -6.10
CA MET A 68 1.15 6.80 -6.02
C MET A 68 1.21 7.36 -4.59
N ARG A 69 0.85 6.55 -3.58
CA ARG A 69 0.95 6.97 -2.17
C ARG A 69 2.40 7.10 -1.69
N GLY A 70 3.32 6.31 -2.24
CA GLY A 70 4.76 6.45 -1.98
C GLY A 70 5.28 7.79 -2.48
N SER A 71 4.88 8.22 -3.69
CA SER A 71 5.25 9.53 -4.26
C SER A 71 4.70 10.72 -3.47
N GLN A 72 3.66 10.53 -2.65
CA GLN A 72 3.12 11.57 -1.77
C GLN A 72 3.91 11.78 -0.48
N ILE A 73 4.84 10.87 -0.14
CA ILE A 73 5.74 11.04 1.00
C ILE A 73 6.73 12.16 0.67
N LYS A 74 6.85 13.15 1.55
CA LYS A 74 7.79 14.26 1.39
C LYS A 74 9.22 13.78 1.57
N ASP A 75 10.17 14.39 0.86
CA ASP A 75 11.60 14.08 1.04
C ASP A 75 12.08 14.39 2.46
N SER A 76 11.50 15.40 3.11
CA SER A 76 11.78 15.75 4.51
C SER A 76 11.44 14.65 5.51
N ASP A 77 10.56 13.73 5.13
CA ASP A 77 10.10 12.64 6.01
C ASP A 77 10.97 11.38 5.84
N VAL A 78 11.99 11.44 4.98
CA VAL A 78 12.93 10.36 4.68
C VAL A 78 14.32 10.79 5.12
N THR A 79 14.96 9.99 5.97
CA THR A 79 16.33 10.24 6.42
C THR A 79 17.19 9.01 6.13
N GLU A 80 18.34 9.22 5.51
CA GLU A 80 19.34 8.17 5.29
C GLU A 80 20.17 7.97 6.56
N ASN A 81 20.33 6.72 6.98
CA ASN A 81 21.15 6.34 8.13
C ASN A 81 22.56 5.98 7.66
N SER A 82 23.53 6.00 8.59
CA SER A 82 24.93 5.61 8.34
C SER A 82 25.09 4.20 7.77
N ASP A 83 24.16 3.31 8.11
CA ASP A 83 24.25 1.88 7.77
C ASP A 83 23.69 1.57 6.38
N GLY A 84 23.33 2.60 5.60
CA GLY A 84 22.71 2.45 4.28
C GLY A 84 21.24 2.03 4.34
N SER A 85 20.60 2.14 5.51
CA SER A 85 19.14 2.03 5.66
C SER A 85 18.50 3.42 5.68
N TRP A 86 17.19 3.47 5.46
CA TRP A 86 16.42 4.72 5.49
C TRP A 86 15.38 4.65 6.60
N THR A 87 15.17 5.77 7.28
CA THR A 87 14.03 5.97 8.16
C THR A 87 12.97 6.79 7.44
N VAL A 88 11.71 6.35 7.53
CA VAL A 88 10.56 7.03 6.94
C VAL A 88 9.51 7.29 8.01
N THR A 89 9.16 8.55 8.19
CA THR A 89 8.13 8.96 9.15
C THR A 89 6.74 8.61 8.61
N SER A 90 5.86 8.10 9.47
CA SER A 90 4.50 7.75 9.10
C SER A 90 3.68 9.00 8.76
N GLN A 91 2.93 8.95 7.65
CA GLN A 91 2.04 10.05 7.23
C GLN A 91 0.88 10.29 8.21
N SER A 92 0.43 9.25 8.91
CA SER A 92 -0.73 9.34 9.82
C SER A 92 -0.34 9.75 11.23
N ASP A 93 0.88 9.44 11.66
CA ASP A 93 1.39 9.74 13.00
C ASP A 93 2.88 10.05 12.92
N LYS A 94 3.25 11.29 13.19
CA LYS A 94 4.63 11.76 13.06
C LYS A 94 5.58 11.17 14.12
N ASN A 95 5.05 10.55 15.17
CA ASN A 95 5.87 9.89 16.19
C ASN A 95 6.30 8.48 15.80
N VAL A 96 5.70 7.93 14.73
CA VAL A 96 6.01 6.58 14.26
C VAL A 96 6.98 6.65 13.09
N VAL A 97 8.12 6.00 13.24
CA VAL A 97 9.17 5.91 12.22
C VAL A 97 9.36 4.46 11.82
N TYR A 98 9.47 4.22 10.52
CA TYR A 98 9.74 2.89 9.96
C TYR A 98 11.15 2.84 9.39
N THR A 99 11.84 1.74 9.65
CA THR A 99 13.11 1.43 9.00
C THR A 99 12.83 0.72 7.68
N VAL A 100 13.52 1.16 6.64
CA VAL A 100 13.28 0.75 5.26
C VAL A 100 14.64 0.49 4.61
N THR A 101 14.72 -0.59 3.86
CA THR A 101 15.81 -0.87 2.92
C THR A 101 15.22 -1.03 1.52
N THR A 102 16.06 -1.26 0.51
CA THR A 102 15.59 -1.56 -0.85
C THR A 102 14.75 -2.85 -0.93
N GLU A 103 14.93 -3.75 0.04
CA GLU A 103 14.34 -5.09 0.08
C GLU A 103 13.34 -5.32 1.23
N THR A 104 13.44 -4.59 2.33
CA THR A 104 12.63 -4.82 3.54
C THR A 104 12.07 -3.53 4.14
N CYS A 105 10.99 -3.66 4.91
CA CYS A 105 10.41 -2.53 5.64
C CYS A 105 9.77 -2.99 6.95
N THR A 106 9.89 -2.21 8.03
CA THR A 106 9.29 -2.55 9.33
C THR A 106 7.81 -2.15 9.46
N CYS A 107 7.21 -1.58 8.42
CA CYS A 107 5.82 -1.15 8.48
C CYS A 107 4.82 -2.33 8.43
N PRO A 108 3.61 -2.18 9.01
CA PRO A 108 2.61 -3.24 9.03
C PRO A 108 2.19 -3.70 7.63
N ASP A 109 2.15 -2.79 6.66
CA ASP A 109 1.80 -3.11 5.25
C ASP A 109 2.75 -4.12 4.62
N TRP A 110 4.04 -4.06 4.96
CA TRP A 110 5.04 -5.03 4.52
C TRP A 110 4.81 -6.40 5.15
N THR A 111 4.63 -6.42 6.47
CA THR A 111 4.48 -7.67 7.23
C THR A 111 3.20 -8.44 6.91
N GLN A 112 2.12 -7.74 6.51
CA GLN A 112 0.79 -8.35 6.39
C GLN A 112 0.34 -8.53 4.94
N ASN A 113 0.68 -7.60 4.04
CA ASN A 113 -0.11 -7.42 2.81
C ASN A 113 0.68 -7.55 1.51
N SER A 114 2.02 -7.47 1.52
CA SER A 114 2.75 -7.52 0.25
C SER A 114 4.27 -7.51 0.34
N PRO A 115 4.95 -8.05 -0.70
CA PRO A 115 6.39 -7.86 -0.91
C PRO A 115 6.79 -6.46 -1.38
N VAL A 116 5.89 -5.46 -1.44
CA VAL A 116 6.29 -4.03 -1.63
C VAL A 116 5.26 -3.11 -0.96
N CYS A 117 5.74 -2.26 -0.05
CA CYS A 117 4.94 -1.22 0.61
C CYS A 117 5.20 0.18 0.03
N LYS A 118 4.37 1.16 0.40
CA LYS A 118 4.52 2.56 -0.05
C LYS A 118 5.86 3.18 0.32
N HIS A 119 6.43 2.82 1.49
CA HIS A 119 7.69 3.39 1.96
C HIS A 119 8.86 2.95 1.09
N MET A 120 8.87 1.71 0.63
CA MET A 120 9.89 1.21 -0.30
C MET A 120 9.84 1.90 -1.65
N PHE A 121 8.64 2.23 -2.16
CA PHE A 121 8.54 3.02 -3.39
C PHE A 121 9.19 4.39 -3.23
N LYS A 122 8.99 5.06 -2.09
CA LYS A 122 9.64 6.34 -1.82
C LYS A 122 11.16 6.20 -1.75
N VAL A 123 11.66 5.25 -0.96
CA VAL A 123 13.11 5.01 -0.80
C VAL A 123 13.75 4.67 -2.15
N ARG A 124 13.13 3.82 -2.97
CA ARG A 124 13.64 3.51 -4.31
C ARG A 124 13.72 4.74 -5.21
N SER A 125 12.76 5.67 -5.13
CA SER A 125 12.82 6.95 -5.87
C SER A 125 14.04 7.76 -5.46
N VAL A 126 14.21 7.96 -4.14
CA VAL A 126 15.33 8.74 -3.59
C VAL A 126 16.68 8.11 -3.95
N VAL A 127 16.79 6.78 -3.86
CA VAL A 127 18.01 6.04 -4.24
C VAL A 127 18.29 6.17 -5.73
N SER A 128 17.28 6.03 -6.59
CA SER A 128 17.45 6.21 -8.03
C SER A 128 17.88 7.63 -8.38
N GLU A 129 17.34 8.65 -7.71
CA GLU A 129 17.75 10.05 -7.88
C GLU A 129 19.19 10.29 -7.40
N ALA A 130 19.57 9.73 -6.26
CA ALA A 130 20.93 9.81 -5.72
C ALA A 130 21.96 9.12 -6.64
N ILE A 131 21.61 7.97 -7.22
CA ILE A 131 22.46 7.26 -8.19
C ILE A 131 22.57 8.05 -9.49
N ALA A 132 21.45 8.58 -10.00
CA ALA A 132 21.42 9.36 -11.24
C ALA A 132 22.31 10.60 -11.15
N PHE A 133 22.40 11.23 -9.96
CA PHE A 133 23.28 12.37 -9.73
C PHE A 133 24.77 11.98 -9.58
N ARG A 134 25.05 10.76 -9.10
CA ARG A 134 26.43 10.27 -8.87
C ARG A 134 27.12 9.72 -10.10
N LEU A 135 26.41 9.46 -11.19
CA LEU A 135 27.04 9.10 -12.46
C LEU A 135 27.38 10.40 -13.20
N PRO A 136 28.65 10.86 -13.21
CA PRO A 136 29.02 11.92 -14.12
C PRO A 136 28.67 11.45 -15.53
N ASN A 137 27.92 12.27 -16.26
CA ASN A 137 27.71 12.12 -17.69
C ASN A 137 29.09 12.20 -18.40
N CYS A 138 29.83 11.10 -18.43
CA CYS A 138 31.01 10.91 -19.27
C CYS A 138 30.55 10.55 -20.70
N LEU A 139 29.63 11.35 -21.26
CA LEU A 139 29.05 11.11 -22.60
C LEU A 139 29.51 12.14 -23.63
N ASN A 140 30.58 12.88 -23.33
CA ASN A 140 31.37 13.65 -24.30
C ASN A 140 32.84 13.66 -23.84
N CYS A 141 33.59 12.64 -24.24
CA CYS A 141 35.06 12.66 -24.26
C CYS A 141 35.51 12.35 -25.69
#